data_AF-X1R5Y1-F1
#
_entry.id   AF-X1R5Y1-F1
#
_cell.length_a   1.000
_cell.length_b   1.000
_cell.length_c   1.000
_cell.angle_alpha   90.00
_cell.angle_beta   90.00
_cell.angle_gamma   90.00
#
_symmetry.space_group_name_H-M   'P 1'
#
loop_
_entity.id
_entity.type
_entity.pdbx_description
1 polymer ?
#
loop_
_entity_poly.entity_id
_entity_poly.type
_entity_poly.pdbx_seq_one_letter_code
_entity_poly.pdbx_strand_id
1 'polypeptide(L)'
;EHKIKVRDLPELWNSKMKEYLGIFPENDAKGVLQDIHWSHGMIGYFPTYSLGNMLSVLFYNHAVKDIPAIPNEIKEGNFEPLLNWMREKIHKEGAKYTPDELVKRVTGEPIQTEPFLTYIKKKYSDIYDL
;
A
#
# COMPACT_ATOMS: atom_id res chain seq x y z
N GLU A 1 6.21 14.98 -20.81
CA GLU A 1 5.41 15.56 -19.69
C GLU A 1 4.99 16.99 -20.07
N HIS A 2 4.15 17.70 -19.30
CA HIS A 2 3.43 18.97 -19.66
C HIS A 2 2.11 18.86 -20.44
N LYS A 3 1.40 17.73 -20.37
CA LYS A 3 0.15 17.53 -21.10
C LYS A 3 -1.09 18.14 -20.43
N ILE A 4 -1.00 18.56 -19.16
CA ILE A 4 -2.13 19.02 -18.35
C ILE A 4 -1.80 20.40 -17.78
N LYS A 5 -2.75 21.35 -17.88
CA LYS A 5 -2.64 22.66 -17.22
C LYS A 5 -3.29 22.59 -15.84
N VAL A 6 -2.72 23.30 -14.87
CA VAL A 6 -3.23 23.31 -13.47
C VAL A 6 -4.70 23.73 -13.39
N ARG A 7 -5.12 24.71 -14.20
CA ARG A 7 -6.52 25.18 -14.22
C ARG A 7 -7.53 24.11 -14.67
N ASP A 8 -7.06 23.07 -15.37
CA ASP A 8 -7.90 21.99 -15.88
C ASP A 8 -8.02 20.84 -14.86
N LEU A 9 -7.32 20.91 -13.71
CA LEU A 9 -7.31 19.86 -12.69
C LEU A 9 -8.69 19.58 -12.06
N PRO A 10 -9.56 20.57 -11.75
CA PRO A 10 -10.88 20.27 -11.17
C PRO A 10 -11.71 19.35 -12.07
N GLU A 11 -11.78 19.65 -13.36
CA GLU A 11 -12.52 18.84 -14.34
C GLU A 11 -11.88 17.46 -14.52
N LEU A 12 -10.55 17.41 -14.66
CA LEU A 12 -9.82 16.15 -14.84
C LEU A 12 -9.96 15.24 -13.61
N TRP A 13 -9.90 15.81 -12.41
CA TRP A 13 -10.10 15.10 -11.15
C TRP A 13 -11.48 14.46 -11.12
N ASN A 14 -12.52 15.24 -11.40
CA ASN A 14 -13.90 14.76 -11.40
C ASN A 14 -14.12 13.65 -12.44
N SER A 15 -13.55 13.80 -13.63
CA SER A 15 -13.59 12.76 -14.66
C SER A 15 -12.92 11.46 -14.19
N LYS A 16 -11.76 11.55 -13.52
CA LYS A 16 -11.03 10.37 -13.05
C LYS A 16 -11.69 9.69 -11.85
N MET A 17 -12.30 10.46 -10.94
CA MET A 17 -13.13 9.91 -9.86
C MET A 17 -14.32 9.13 -10.43
N LYS A 18 -14.97 9.66 -11.47
CA LYS A 18 -16.08 8.95 -12.13
C LYS A 18 -15.62 7.69 -12.84
N GLU A 19 -14.50 7.74 -13.56
CA GLU A 19 -13.92 6.61 -14.29
C GLU A 19 -13.50 5.47 -13.35
N TYR A 20 -12.79 5.78 -12.26
CA TYR A 20 -12.21 4.76 -11.39
C TYR A 20 -13.13 4.30 -10.26
N LEU A 21 -13.96 5.20 -9.72
CA LEU A 21 -14.75 4.94 -8.52
C LEU A 21 -16.26 5.09 -8.75
N GLY A 22 -16.69 5.54 -9.93
CA GLY A 22 -18.11 5.70 -10.26
C GLY A 22 -18.78 6.91 -9.59
N ILE A 23 -18.05 7.73 -8.83
CA ILE A 23 -18.57 8.86 -8.06
C ILE A 23 -18.15 10.22 -8.63
N PHE A 24 -18.91 11.27 -8.29
CA PHE A 24 -18.62 12.65 -8.67
C PHE A 24 -18.58 13.54 -7.42
N PRO A 25 -17.47 14.25 -7.14
CA PRO A 25 -17.38 15.15 -5.99
C PRO A 25 -18.43 16.28 -6.04
N GLU A 26 -19.02 16.63 -4.90
CA GLU A 26 -20.04 17.69 -4.84
C GLU A 26 -19.46 19.09 -5.13
N ASN A 27 -18.18 19.30 -4.83
CA ASN A 27 -17.44 20.55 -5.04
C ASN A 27 -15.93 20.29 -4.96
N ASP A 28 -15.12 21.29 -5.32
CA ASP A 28 -13.66 21.16 -5.35
C ASP A 28 -13.03 20.87 -3.99
N ALA A 29 -13.64 21.32 -2.89
CA ALA A 29 -13.18 21.03 -1.53
C ALA A 29 -13.27 19.53 -1.19
N LYS A 30 -14.28 18.82 -1.73
CA LYS A 30 -14.39 17.35 -1.67
C LYS A 30 -13.77 16.65 -2.90
N GLY A 31 -13.19 17.41 -3.82
CA GLY A 31 -12.61 16.96 -5.08
C GLY A 31 -11.10 17.18 -5.06
N VAL A 32 -10.59 17.94 -6.03
CA VAL A 32 -9.16 18.17 -6.23
C VAL A 32 -8.45 18.83 -5.03
N LEU A 33 -9.18 19.48 -4.12
CA LEU A 33 -8.63 20.14 -2.93
C LEU A 33 -8.79 19.31 -1.64
N GLN A 34 -9.24 18.05 -1.74
CA GLN A 34 -9.49 17.22 -0.55
C GLN A 34 -8.22 16.92 0.27
N ASP A 35 -7.05 16.97 -0.39
CA ASP A 35 -5.76 16.63 0.20
C ASP A 35 -4.78 17.79 0.12
N ILE A 36 -3.97 17.94 1.17
CA ILE A 36 -3.03 19.05 1.32
C ILE A 36 -1.74 18.89 0.50
N HIS A 37 -1.39 17.66 0.08
CA HIS A 37 -0.08 17.28 -0.45
C HIS A 37 0.41 18.19 -1.57
N TRP A 38 -0.44 18.51 -2.54
CA TRP A 38 -0.04 19.32 -3.70
C TRP A 38 0.23 20.78 -3.32
N SER A 39 -0.46 21.32 -2.32
CA SER A 39 -0.17 22.65 -1.78
C SER A 39 1.16 22.70 -1.03
N HIS A 40 1.61 21.57 -0.47
CA HIS A 40 2.93 21.40 0.14
C HIS A 40 4.02 20.94 -0.85
N GLY A 41 3.74 20.92 -2.15
CA GLY A 41 4.70 20.52 -3.18
C GLY A 41 5.02 19.02 -3.24
N MET A 42 4.24 18.17 -2.57
CA MET A 42 4.46 16.72 -2.49
C MET A 42 3.95 15.97 -3.74
N ILE A 43 4.34 16.43 -4.93
CA ILE A 43 4.06 15.74 -6.19
C ILE A 43 4.93 14.49 -6.29
N GLY A 44 4.33 13.33 -6.57
CA GLY A 44 5.01 12.03 -6.56
C GLY A 44 4.97 11.30 -5.21
N TYR A 45 4.30 11.86 -4.20
CA TYR A 45 4.16 11.24 -2.89
C TYR A 45 3.09 10.14 -2.86
N PHE A 46 1.90 10.39 -3.42
CA PHE A 46 0.77 9.44 -3.34
C PHE A 46 1.06 7.97 -3.72
N PRO A 47 1.91 7.66 -4.72
CA PRO A 47 2.26 6.27 -5.03
C PRO A 47 2.81 5.49 -3.83
N THR A 48 3.40 6.15 -2.82
CA THR A 48 3.94 5.48 -1.63
C THR A 48 2.87 4.82 -0.76
N TYR A 49 1.63 5.32 -0.77
CA TYR A 49 0.52 4.69 -0.02
C TYR A 49 0.19 3.31 -0.60
N SER A 50 0.05 3.23 -1.93
CA SER A 50 -0.19 1.96 -2.63
C SER A 50 1.01 1.01 -2.50
N LEU A 51 2.23 1.54 -2.55
CA LEU A 51 3.44 0.76 -2.32
C LEU A 51 3.45 0.13 -0.91
N GLY A 52 3.09 0.90 0.12
CA GLY A 52 2.97 0.39 1.49
C GLY A 52 1.98 -0.76 1.62
N ASN A 53 0.82 -0.66 0.96
CA ASN A 53 -0.17 -1.75 0.92
C ASN A 53 0.42 -3.03 0.29
N MET A 54 1.11 -2.90 -0.84
CA MET A 54 1.74 -4.04 -1.51
C MET A 54 2.81 -4.69 -0.63
N LEU A 55 3.70 -3.88 -0.06
CA LEU A 55 4.78 -4.36 0.80
C LEU A 55 4.28 -5.01 2.08
N SER A 56 3.17 -4.52 2.65
CA SER A 56 2.59 -5.09 3.87
C SER A 56 2.24 -6.57 3.72
N VAL A 57 1.59 -6.94 2.61
CA VAL A 57 1.19 -8.33 2.34
C VAL A 57 2.40 -9.16 1.93
N LEU A 58 3.30 -8.61 1.11
CA LEU A 58 4.52 -9.31 0.70
C LEU A 58 5.36 -9.71 1.93
N PHE A 59 5.60 -8.78 2.86
CA PHE A 59 6.36 -9.05 4.08
C PHE A 59 5.60 -9.97 5.03
N TYR A 60 4.29 -9.77 5.23
CA TYR A 60 3.50 -10.65 6.09
C TYR A 60 3.51 -12.10 5.61
N ASN A 61 3.36 -12.33 4.30
CA ASN A 61 3.42 -13.68 3.73
C ASN A 61 4.78 -14.35 3.97
N HIS A 62 5.88 -13.61 3.87
CA HIS A 62 7.22 -14.12 4.16
C HIS A 62 7.43 -14.38 5.66
N ALA A 63 6.93 -13.50 6.52
CA ALA A 63 6.96 -13.72 7.97
C ALA A 63 6.21 -15.00 8.35
N VAL A 64 5.02 -15.24 7.79
CA VAL A 64 4.23 -16.46 8.04
C VAL A 64 4.90 -17.70 7.42
N LYS A 65 5.60 -17.57 6.29
CA LYS A 65 6.37 -18.67 5.71
C LYS A 65 7.54 -19.08 6.61
N ASP A 66 8.25 -18.10 7.17
CA ASP A 66 9.36 -18.33 8.10
C ASP A 66 8.89 -18.82 9.48
N ILE A 67 7.74 -18.30 9.95
CA ILE A 67 7.15 -18.61 11.25
C ILE A 67 5.65 -18.92 11.08
N PRO A 68 5.29 -20.18 10.74
CA PRO A 68 3.90 -20.59 10.47
C PRO A 68 2.93 -20.39 11.65
N ALA A 69 3.44 -20.22 12.87
CA ALA A 69 2.63 -19.99 14.07
C ALA A 69 2.03 -18.58 14.14
N ILE A 70 2.58 -17.58 13.42
CA ILE A 70 2.18 -16.16 13.51
C ILE A 70 0.65 -15.95 13.47
N PRO A 71 -0.13 -16.56 12.55
CA PRO A 71 -1.57 -16.33 12.51
C PRO A 71 -2.31 -16.82 13.76
N ASN A 72 -1.84 -17.89 14.41
CA ASN A 72 -2.44 -18.40 15.64
C ASN A 72 -2.01 -17.58 16.85
N GLU A 73 -0.73 -17.17 16.92
CA GLU A 73 -0.22 -16.28 17.97
C GLU A 73 -1.00 -14.96 18.01
N ILE A 74 -1.29 -14.37 16.83
CA ILE A 74 -2.12 -13.17 16.72
C ILE A 74 -3.54 -13.40 17.27
N LYS A 75 -4.15 -14.57 17.03
CA LYS A 75 -5.49 -14.89 17.57
C LYS A 75 -5.49 -14.93 19.09
N GLU A 76 -4.42 -15.42 19.69
CA GLU A 76 -4.22 -15.47 21.14
C GLU A 76 -3.73 -14.12 21.72
N GLY A 77 -3.60 -13.08 20.88
CA GLY A 77 -3.15 -11.74 21.30
C GLY A 77 -1.63 -11.61 21.45
N ASN A 78 -0.84 -12.60 21.04
CA ASN A 78 0.60 -12.53 21.02
C ASN A 78 1.13 -12.05 19.66
N PHE A 79 1.71 -10.85 19.66
CA PHE A 79 2.30 -10.23 18.46
C PHE A 79 3.83 -10.30 18.43
N GLU A 80 4.48 -10.83 19.47
CA GLU A 80 5.94 -10.87 19.58
C GLU A 80 6.61 -11.58 18.40
N PRO A 81 6.11 -12.74 17.90
CA PRO A 81 6.79 -13.44 16.80
C PRO A 81 6.89 -12.59 15.53
N LEU A 82 5.79 -11.92 15.14
CA LEU A 82 5.77 -11.05 13.97
C LEU A 82 6.63 -9.80 14.18
N LEU A 83 6.51 -9.15 15.35
CA LEU A 83 7.28 -7.94 15.64
C LEU A 83 8.79 -8.22 15.66
N ASN A 84 9.22 -9.33 16.25
CA ASN A 84 10.62 -9.73 16.30
C ASN A 84 11.15 -10.07 14.91
N TRP A 85 10.35 -10.76 14.08
CA TRP A 85 10.70 -10.99 12.68
C TRP A 85 10.91 -9.67 11.92
N MET A 86 9.98 -8.70 12.06
CA MET A 86 10.12 -7.40 11.40
C MET A 86 11.31 -6.60 11.92
N ARG A 87 11.59 -6.63 13.23
CA ARG A 87 12.77 -5.97 13.82
C ARG A 87 14.06 -6.52 13.25
N GLU A 88 14.15 -7.85 13.17
CA GLU A 88 15.34 -8.55 12.73
C GLU A 88 15.57 -8.46 11.21
N LYS A 89 14.50 -8.43 10.41
CA LYS A 89 14.61 -8.45 8.94
C LYS A 89 14.54 -7.05 8.30
N ILE A 90 13.80 -6.13 8.91
CA ILE A 90 13.44 -4.83 8.30
C ILE A 90 13.93 -3.68 9.16
N HIS A 91 13.45 -3.55 10.39
CA HIS A 91 13.64 -2.31 11.16
C HIS A 91 15.11 -2.04 11.51
N LYS A 92 15.90 -3.08 11.82
CA LYS A 92 17.32 -2.90 12.18
C LYS A 92 18.18 -2.38 11.03
N GLU A 93 17.78 -2.59 9.79
CA GLU A 93 18.57 -2.16 8.63
C GLU A 93 18.38 -0.66 8.35
N GLY A 94 17.33 -0.02 8.87
CA GLY A 94 17.07 1.41 8.71
C GLY A 94 17.11 1.83 7.24
N ALA A 95 17.89 2.87 6.93
CA ALA A 95 18.10 3.38 5.57
C ALA A 95 19.38 2.84 4.89
N LYS A 96 19.92 1.71 5.36
CA LYS A 96 21.16 1.11 4.82
C LYS A 96 21.00 0.57 3.40
N TYR A 97 19.78 0.20 3.02
CA TYR A 97 19.44 -0.34 1.70
C TYR A 97 18.35 0.50 1.05
N THR A 98 18.36 0.56 -0.27
CA THR A 98 17.19 1.07 -1.01
C THR A 98 15.98 0.15 -0.78
N PRO A 99 14.74 0.64 -0.97
CA PRO A 99 13.55 -0.17 -0.78
C PRO A 99 13.58 -1.48 -1.59
N ASP A 100 14.00 -1.44 -2.86
CA ASP A 100 14.09 -2.63 -3.71
C ASP A 100 15.12 -3.64 -3.20
N GLU A 101 16.29 -3.16 -2.76
CA GLU A 101 17.33 -4.01 -2.19
C GLU A 101 16.87 -4.66 -0.88
N LEU A 102 16.23 -3.89 0.00
CA LEU A 102 15.71 -4.41 1.27
C LEU A 102 14.65 -5.49 1.01
N VAL A 103 13.69 -5.22 0.13
CA VAL A 103 12.66 -6.19 -0.24
C VAL A 103 13.29 -7.47 -0.78
N LYS A 104 14.23 -7.37 -1.72
CA LYS A 104 14.91 -8.52 -2.29
C LYS A 104 15.73 -9.29 -1.25
N ARG A 105 16.36 -8.62 -0.29
CA ARG A 105 17.09 -9.26 0.83
C ARG A 105 16.18 -10.01 1.79
N VAL A 106 15.00 -9.46 2.09
CA VAL A 106 14.05 -10.04 3.05
C VAL A 106 13.25 -11.17 2.43
N THR A 107 12.85 -11.03 1.18
CA THR A 107 11.88 -11.92 0.52
C THR A 107 12.51 -12.85 -0.52
N GLY A 108 13.68 -12.49 -1.04
CA GLY A 108 14.29 -13.16 -2.20
C GLY A 108 13.71 -12.74 -3.56
N GLU A 109 12.66 -11.91 -3.56
CA GLU A 109 11.87 -11.54 -4.73
C GLU A 109 11.80 -10.00 -4.87
N PRO A 110 11.55 -9.45 -6.08
CA PRO A 110 11.33 -8.02 -6.24
C PRO A 110 9.96 -7.59 -5.67
N ILE A 111 9.70 -6.28 -5.63
CA ILE A 111 8.38 -5.74 -5.31
C ILE A 111 7.36 -6.22 -6.35
N GLN A 112 6.26 -6.82 -5.90
CA GLN A 112 5.23 -7.42 -6.75
C GLN A 112 3.81 -7.08 -6.26
N THR A 113 2.85 -7.06 -7.17
CA THR A 113 1.44 -6.71 -6.89
C THR A 113 0.59 -7.93 -6.51
N GLU A 114 1.01 -9.09 -7.00
CA GLU A 114 0.31 -10.36 -6.98
C GLU A 114 0.01 -10.86 -5.56
N PRO A 115 0.91 -10.73 -4.56
CA PRO A 115 0.59 -11.08 -3.18
C PRO A 115 -0.59 -10.27 -2.64
N PHE A 116 -0.60 -8.95 -2.88
CA PHE A 116 -1.66 -8.06 -2.44
C PHE A 116 -2.98 -8.37 -3.14
N LEU A 117 -2.97 -8.57 -4.46
CA LEU A 117 -4.16 -8.93 -5.24
C LEU A 117 -4.75 -10.27 -4.79
N THR A 118 -3.90 -11.26 -4.51
CA THR A 118 -4.32 -12.56 -3.97
C THR A 118 -4.98 -12.41 -2.61
N TYR A 119 -4.37 -11.61 -1.71
CA TYR A 119 -4.92 -11.34 -0.39
C TYR A 119 -6.30 -10.68 -0.44
N ILE A 120 -6.46 -9.60 -1.20
CA ILE A 120 -7.74 -8.89 -1.26
C ILE A 120 -8.83 -9.75 -1.91
N LYS A 121 -8.51 -10.48 -2.99
CA LYS A 121 -9.47 -11.36 -3.66
C LYS A 121 -9.96 -12.44 -2.70
N LYS A 122 -9.04 -13.15 -2.04
CA LYS A 122 -9.40 -14.18 -1.07
C LYS A 122 -10.26 -13.61 0.05
N LYS A 123 -9.78 -12.56 0.73
CA LYS A 123 -10.49 -11.97 1.87
C LYS A 123 -11.89 -11.50 1.51
N TYR A 124 -12.05 -10.82 0.37
CA TYR A 124 -13.34 -10.26 0.00
C TYR A 124 -14.28 -11.28 -0.66
N SER A 125 -13.77 -12.30 -1.36
CA SER A 125 -14.59 -13.46 -1.76
C SER A 125 -15.13 -14.20 -0.54
N ASP A 126 -14.31 -14.44 0.48
CA ASP A 126 -14.74 -15.14 1.70
C ASP A 126 -15.81 -14.34 2.49
N ILE A 127 -15.74 -13.00 2.49
CA ILE A 127 -16.69 -12.14 3.23
C ILE A 127 -18.01 -11.95 2.48
N TYR A 128 -17.95 -11.78 1.16
CA TYR A 128 -19.10 -11.40 0.32
C TYR A 128 -19.67 -12.55 -0.50
N ASP A 129 -19.13 -13.76 -0.39
CA ASP A 129 -19.55 -14.96 -1.14
C ASP A 129 -19.50 -14.74 -2.67
N LEU A 130 -18.33 -14.29 -3.15
CA LEU A 130 -18.04 -13.97 -4.58
C LEU A 130 -17.23 -15.06 -5.29
#